data_AF-H2CHQ7-F1
#
_entry.id   AF-H2CHQ7-F1
#
_cell.length_a   1.000
_cell.length_b   1.000
_cell.length_c   1.000
_cell.angle_alpha   90.00
_cell.angle_beta   90.00
_cell.angle_gamma   90.00
#
_symmetry.space_group_name_H-M   'P 1'
#
loop_
_entity.id
_entity.type
_entity.pdbx_description
1 polymer ?
#
loop_
_entity_poly.entity_id
_entity_poly.type
_entity_poly.pdbx_seq_one_letter_code
_entity_poly.pdbx_strand_id
1 'polypeptide(L)'
;MSADEIEKLIKFLKQMEIIVRTSSNATQVERVKKDIGRYRARLKELIPDYRPEKETVDQLARRMSGTLAAERPAATTVSSPSAPEAGAPTSIAERIPEERASPHSTDPDVNFVASVIKILLREYWPALTEQHMRMDFTSTQERQALRFKLDNLVRSLKTLTETIEEYATAEKPDFREQLFKMKNKQSRLFLFEANDVFRDFKAFLGKHIEEMQRGGSAIKNPDDRIRFDRNYEDASWLENHTVREAVYEFFNLVDFAIKKVNLPTLKQGS
;
A
#
# COMPACT_ATOMS: atom_id res chain seq x y z
N MET A 1 -5.83 17.39 -28.18
CA MET A 1 -6.40 16.52 -27.13
C MET A 1 -5.34 15.53 -26.69
N SER A 2 -5.27 15.24 -25.40
CA SER A 2 -4.01 15.24 -24.65
C SER A 2 -3.22 13.94 -24.78
N ALA A 3 -1.90 14.07 -25.01
CA ALA A 3 -0.92 13.00 -24.90
C ALA A 3 -1.07 12.21 -23.57
N ASP A 4 -1.57 12.86 -22.53
CA ASP A 4 -1.90 12.29 -21.22
C ASP A 4 -2.94 11.15 -21.27
N GLU A 5 -3.94 11.23 -22.15
CA GLU A 5 -4.95 10.17 -22.29
C GLU A 5 -4.34 8.92 -22.92
N ILE A 6 -3.47 9.11 -23.90
CA ILE A 6 -2.71 8.04 -24.57
C ILE A 6 -1.74 7.39 -23.57
N GLU A 7 -1.03 8.19 -22.76
CA GLU A 7 -0.09 7.67 -21.76
C GLU A 7 -0.81 6.87 -20.67
N LYS A 8 -1.97 7.35 -20.20
CA LYS A 8 -2.82 6.62 -19.23
C LYS A 8 -3.31 5.29 -19.81
N LEU A 9 -3.75 5.28 -21.07
CA LEU A 9 -4.18 4.06 -21.79
C LEU A 9 -3.05 3.05 -21.93
N ILE A 10 -1.83 3.50 -22.25
CA ILE A 10 -0.64 2.65 -22.37
C ILE A 10 -0.27 2.03 -21.01
N LYS A 11 -0.25 2.83 -19.93
CA LYS A 11 0.01 2.33 -18.56
C LYS A 11 -1.03 1.30 -18.12
N PHE A 12 -2.30 1.55 -18.43
CA PHE A 12 -3.39 0.65 -18.09
C PHE A 12 -3.33 -0.68 -18.85
N LEU A 13 -2.98 -0.65 -20.14
CA LEU A 13 -2.77 -1.87 -20.94
C LEU A 13 -1.63 -2.75 -20.38
N LYS A 14 -0.51 -2.15 -19.96
CA LYS A 14 0.60 -2.89 -19.33
C LYS A 14 0.17 -3.60 -18.05
N GLN A 15 -0.58 -2.91 -17.19
CA GLN A 15 -1.11 -3.50 -15.96
C GLN A 15 -2.05 -4.68 -16.25
N MET A 16 -2.92 -4.56 -17.25
CA MET A 16 -3.82 -5.65 -17.65
C MET A 16 -3.09 -6.85 -18.26
N GLU A 17 -2.03 -6.63 -19.04
CA GLU A 17 -1.20 -7.71 -19.59
C GLU A 17 -0.45 -8.48 -18.49
N ILE A 18 0.01 -7.79 -17.45
CA ILE A 18 0.61 -8.43 -16.26
C ILE A 18 -0.44 -9.31 -15.55
N ILE A 19 -1.66 -8.80 -15.34
CA ILE A 19 -2.75 -9.56 -14.70
C ILE A 19 -3.08 -10.84 -15.49
N VAL A 20 -3.10 -10.77 -16.83
CA VAL A 20 -3.31 -11.94 -17.69
C VAL A 20 -2.16 -12.96 -17.57
N ARG A 21 -0.93 -12.50 -17.34
CA ARG A 21 0.27 -13.35 -17.23
C ARG A 21 0.44 -13.97 -15.83
N THR A 22 -0.01 -13.30 -14.77
CA THR A 22 0.23 -13.72 -13.38
C THR A 22 -1.00 -14.31 -12.67
N SER A 23 -2.20 -14.17 -13.24
CA SER A 23 -3.41 -14.73 -12.63
C SER A 23 -3.61 -16.20 -12.95
N SER A 24 -3.94 -17.00 -11.92
CA SER A 24 -4.33 -18.41 -12.02
C SER A 24 -5.84 -18.60 -12.27
N ASN A 25 -6.63 -17.52 -12.33
CA ASN A 25 -8.08 -17.57 -12.51
C ASN A 25 -8.48 -17.40 -13.99
N ALA A 26 -8.95 -18.48 -14.62
CA ALA A 26 -9.32 -18.50 -16.03
C ALA A 26 -10.42 -17.49 -16.41
N THR A 27 -11.44 -17.32 -15.56
CA THR A 27 -12.55 -16.37 -15.80
C THR A 27 -12.09 -14.92 -15.70
N GLN A 28 -11.15 -14.63 -14.79
CA GLN A 28 -10.52 -13.31 -14.68
C GLN A 28 -9.65 -13.03 -15.90
N VAL A 29 -8.86 -14.00 -16.35
CA VAL A 29 -8.03 -13.91 -17.55
C VAL A 29 -8.86 -13.64 -18.79
N GLU A 30 -10.00 -14.32 -18.99
CA GLU A 30 -10.90 -14.07 -20.12
C GLU A 30 -11.53 -12.66 -20.09
N ARG A 31 -11.98 -12.22 -18.92
CA ARG A 31 -12.55 -10.87 -18.75
C ARG A 31 -11.52 -9.79 -19.07
N VAL A 32 -10.32 -9.91 -18.52
CA VAL A 32 -9.22 -8.95 -18.75
C VAL A 32 -8.75 -8.99 -20.20
N LYS A 33 -8.71 -10.16 -20.86
CA LYS A 33 -8.44 -10.26 -22.31
C LYS A 33 -9.46 -9.51 -23.16
N LYS A 34 -10.75 -9.59 -22.82
CA LYS A 34 -11.83 -8.84 -23.50
C LYS A 34 -11.67 -7.34 -23.32
N ASP A 35 -11.27 -6.90 -22.13
CA ASP A 35 -11.01 -5.50 -21.83
C ASP A 35 -9.75 -4.98 -22.54
N ILE A 36 -8.65 -5.75 -22.58
CA ILE A 36 -7.46 -5.44 -23.39
C ILE A 36 -7.83 -5.22 -24.86
N GLY A 37 -8.69 -6.06 -25.44
CA GLY A 37 -9.18 -5.90 -26.81
C GLY A 37 -9.90 -4.57 -27.03
N ARG A 38 -10.76 -4.16 -26.08
CA ARG A 38 -11.48 -2.88 -26.12
C ARG A 38 -10.53 -1.68 -26.02
N TYR A 39 -9.55 -1.73 -25.12
CA TYR A 39 -8.58 -0.65 -24.96
C TYR A 39 -7.61 -0.54 -26.14
N ARG A 40 -7.24 -1.67 -26.76
CA ARG A 40 -6.46 -1.65 -28.01
C ARG A 40 -7.25 -1.07 -29.19
N ALA A 41 -8.56 -1.34 -29.28
CA ALA A 41 -9.42 -0.72 -30.29
C ALA A 41 -9.52 0.80 -30.08
N ARG A 42 -9.71 1.25 -28.83
CA ARG A 42 -9.71 2.67 -28.47
C ARG A 42 -8.36 3.35 -28.74
N LEU A 43 -7.24 2.64 -28.54
CA LEU A 43 -5.90 3.14 -28.85
C LEU A 43 -5.66 3.27 -30.37
N LYS A 44 -6.27 2.38 -31.18
CA LYS A 44 -6.24 2.45 -32.64
C LYS A 44 -7.10 3.59 -33.20
N GLU A 45 -8.22 3.92 -32.54
CA GLU A 45 -9.02 5.11 -32.87
C GLU A 45 -8.26 6.41 -32.57
N LEU A 46 -7.46 6.43 -31.50
CA LEU A 46 -6.67 7.59 -31.08
C LEU A 46 -5.33 7.73 -31.83
N ILE A 47 -4.78 6.63 -32.34
CA ILE A 47 -3.52 6.60 -33.09
C ILE A 47 -3.75 5.81 -34.38
N PRO A 48 -4.03 6.49 -35.51
CA PRO A 48 -4.35 5.84 -36.79
C PRO A 48 -3.24 4.90 -37.31
N ASP A 49 -1.98 5.19 -36.94
CA ASP A 49 -0.80 4.40 -37.31
C ASP A 49 -0.49 3.24 -36.35
N TYR A 50 -1.26 3.08 -35.26
CA TYR A 50 -1.03 1.99 -34.31
C TYR A 50 -1.57 0.67 -34.86
N ARG A 51 -0.66 -0.26 -35.15
CA ARG A 51 -0.97 -1.61 -35.59
C ARG A 51 -0.61 -2.61 -34.50
N PRO A 52 -1.57 -3.09 -33.69
CA PRO A 52 -1.31 -4.01 -32.57
C PRO A 52 -0.75 -5.38 -32.99
N GLU A 53 -0.76 -5.68 -34.29
CA GLU A 53 -0.18 -6.88 -34.89
C GLU A 53 1.33 -6.76 -35.17
N LYS A 54 1.86 -5.53 -35.25
CA LYS A 54 3.25 -5.24 -35.64
C LYS A 54 4.03 -4.46 -34.59
N GLU A 55 3.34 -3.83 -33.64
CA GLU A 55 3.94 -2.97 -32.62
C GLU A 55 3.42 -3.34 -31.23
N THR A 56 4.33 -3.66 -30.32
CA THR A 56 3.99 -3.93 -28.92
C THR A 56 3.71 -2.61 -28.17
N VAL A 57 2.91 -2.68 -27.11
CA VAL A 57 2.56 -1.52 -26.27
C VAL A 57 3.81 -0.82 -25.70
N ASP A 58 4.88 -1.59 -25.46
CA ASP A 58 6.19 -1.06 -25.07
C ASP A 58 6.93 -0.30 -26.17
N GLN A 59 6.84 -0.74 -27.43
CA GLN A 59 7.44 -0.06 -28.58
C GLN A 59 6.71 1.25 -28.88
N LEU A 60 5.38 1.25 -28.78
CA LEU A 60 4.57 2.46 -28.91
C LEU A 60 4.88 3.48 -27.81
N ALA A 61 5.05 3.03 -26.56
CA ALA A 61 5.42 3.89 -25.44
C ALA A 61 6.77 4.59 -25.67
N ARG A 62 7.74 3.87 -26.23
CA ARG A 62 9.06 4.41 -26.58
C ARG A 62 8.99 5.41 -27.74
N ARG A 63 8.18 5.12 -28.76
CA ARG A 63 7.95 6.03 -29.90
C ARG A 63 7.32 7.35 -29.44
N MET A 64 6.29 7.28 -28.60
CA MET A 64 5.59 8.46 -28.06
C MET A 64 6.48 9.28 -27.10
N SER A 65 7.37 8.62 -26.35
CA SER A 65 8.33 9.29 -25.48
C SER A 65 9.46 9.96 -26.27
N GLY A 66 9.87 9.40 -27.41
CA GLY A 66 10.89 9.97 -28.30
C GLY A 66 10.44 11.22 -29.06
N THR A 67 9.14 11.36 -29.37
CA THR A 67 8.59 12.53 -30.06
C THR A 67 8.44 13.78 -29.18
N LEU A 68 8.52 13.66 -27.85
CA LEU A 68 8.40 14.78 -26.91
C LEU A 68 9.75 15.35 -26.45
N ALA A 69 10.87 14.76 -26.87
CA ALA A 69 12.22 15.19 -26.49
C ALA A 69 12.87 16.17 -27.49
N ALA A 70 12.18 16.57 -28.55
CA ALA A 70 12.75 17.36 -29.65
C ALA A 70 12.61 18.89 -29.53
N GLU A 71 11.94 19.44 -28.50
CA GLU A 71 11.69 20.89 -28.38
C GLU A 71 12.08 21.50 -27.02
N ARG A 72 13.29 21.25 -26.53
CA ARG A 72 13.92 22.11 -25.51
C ARG A 72 15.37 22.42 -25.87
N PRO A 73 15.76 23.69 -26.04
CA PRO A 73 17.12 24.04 -26.41
C PRO A 73 18.08 23.90 -25.22
N ALA A 74 19.31 23.58 -25.57
CA ALA A 74 20.41 23.19 -24.69
C ALA A 74 20.89 24.29 -23.75
N ALA A 75 21.31 23.88 -22.53
CA ALA A 75 22.33 24.59 -21.75
C ALA A 75 23.12 23.59 -20.89
N THR A 76 24.31 23.28 -21.39
CA THR A 76 25.60 23.15 -20.70
C THR A 76 25.75 22.23 -19.48
N THR A 77 26.53 21.17 -19.74
CA THR A 77 27.30 20.31 -18.85
C THR A 77 28.00 21.01 -17.68
N VAL A 78 27.86 20.44 -16.48
CA VAL A 78 28.95 20.40 -15.48
C VAL A 78 28.94 19.05 -14.77
N SER A 79 30.13 18.46 -14.65
CA SER A 79 30.41 17.07 -14.31
C SER A 79 30.43 16.77 -12.80
N SER A 80 30.10 15.51 -12.45
CA SER A 80 30.59 14.67 -11.31
C SER A 80 29.45 14.08 -10.44
N PRO A 81 29.70 13.00 -9.69
CA PRO A 81 30.05 11.65 -10.12
C PRO A 81 28.93 10.65 -9.71
N SER A 82 29.04 9.43 -10.22
CA SER A 82 28.12 8.30 -10.04
C SER A 82 27.56 8.14 -8.62
N ALA A 83 26.24 8.34 -8.49
CA ALA A 83 25.43 7.78 -7.41
C ALA A 83 24.73 6.51 -7.93
N PRO A 84 24.62 5.46 -7.11
CA PRO A 84 24.23 4.14 -7.57
C PRO A 84 22.76 4.11 -8.02
N GLU A 85 22.51 3.30 -9.04
CA GLU A 85 21.19 3.03 -9.60
C GLU A 85 20.14 2.85 -8.50
N ALA A 86 19.16 3.76 -8.48
CA ALA A 86 17.94 3.58 -7.70
C ALA A 86 17.27 2.29 -8.19
N GLY A 87 17.31 1.28 -7.32
CA GLY A 87 16.78 -0.04 -7.57
C GLY A 87 15.35 0.01 -8.06
N ALA A 88 15.00 -0.96 -8.90
CA ALA A 88 13.64 -1.26 -9.31
C ALA A 88 12.66 -1.15 -8.13
N PRO A 89 11.40 -0.72 -8.36
CA PRO A 89 10.43 -0.58 -7.28
C PRO A 89 10.21 -1.94 -6.61
N THR A 90 10.87 -2.13 -5.46
CA THR A 90 10.70 -3.28 -4.58
C THR A 90 9.22 -3.37 -4.24
N SER A 91 8.59 -4.50 -4.54
CA SER A 91 7.16 -4.68 -4.29
C SER A 91 6.89 -4.47 -2.79
N ILE A 92 5.78 -3.81 -2.43
CA ILE A 92 5.37 -3.62 -1.02
C ILE A 92 5.35 -4.96 -0.27
N ALA A 93 5.03 -6.05 -0.97
CA ALA A 93 5.05 -7.40 -0.42
C ALA A 93 6.45 -7.85 0.05
N GLU A 94 7.51 -7.46 -0.67
CA GLU A 94 8.91 -7.80 -0.35
C GLU A 94 9.44 -7.03 0.86
N ARG A 95 8.79 -5.91 1.21
CA ARG A 95 9.18 -5.08 2.37
C ARG A 95 8.54 -5.55 3.68
N ILE A 96 7.50 -6.39 3.62
CA ILE A 96 6.83 -6.89 4.82
C ILE A 96 7.58 -8.14 5.29
N PRO A 97 8.23 -8.10 6.47
CA PRO A 97 8.97 -9.25 6.95
C PRO A 97 8.01 -10.39 7.31
N GLU A 98 8.40 -11.62 7.00
CA GLU A 98 7.67 -12.81 7.42
C GLU A 98 8.02 -13.15 8.87
N GLU A 99 7.46 -12.39 9.81
CA GLU A 99 7.65 -12.60 11.24
C GLU A 99 6.43 -13.24 11.89
N ARG A 100 6.67 -14.08 12.90
CA ARG A 100 5.60 -14.59 13.74
C ARG A 100 5.18 -13.55 14.78
N ALA A 101 3.89 -13.51 15.08
CA ALA A 101 3.34 -12.70 16.16
C ALA A 101 3.90 -13.10 17.53
N SER A 102 4.13 -14.40 17.73
CA SER A 102 4.79 -14.99 18.90
C SER A 102 5.53 -16.28 18.49
N PRO A 103 6.45 -16.83 19.30
CA PRO A 103 7.17 -18.06 18.99
C PRO A 103 6.25 -19.23 18.57
N HIS A 104 5.10 -19.35 19.24
CA HIS A 104 4.13 -20.44 19.02
C HIS A 104 2.95 -20.06 18.10
N SER A 105 2.95 -18.85 17.51
CA SER A 105 1.91 -18.44 16.57
C SER A 105 2.10 -19.12 15.20
N THR A 106 1.18 -20.03 14.87
CA THR A 106 1.18 -20.78 13.60
C THR A 106 0.20 -20.24 12.56
N ASP A 107 -0.62 -19.25 12.92
CA ASP A 107 -1.62 -18.69 12.02
C ASP A 107 -0.96 -17.66 11.08
N PRO A 108 -0.93 -17.93 9.74
CA PRO A 108 -0.24 -17.06 8.80
C PRO A 108 -0.88 -15.68 8.67
N ASP A 109 -2.21 -15.56 8.85
CA ASP A 109 -2.91 -14.29 8.73
C ASP A 109 -2.63 -13.43 9.97
N VAL A 110 -2.65 -14.03 11.17
CA VAL A 110 -2.28 -13.33 12.41
C VAL A 110 -0.83 -12.84 12.35
N ASN A 111 0.08 -13.69 11.88
CA ASN A 111 1.50 -13.34 11.73
C ASN A 111 1.72 -12.21 10.72
N PHE A 112 1.03 -12.26 9.58
CA PHE A 112 1.08 -11.20 8.58
C PHE A 112 0.55 -9.87 9.14
N VAL A 113 -0.63 -9.87 9.77
CA VAL A 113 -1.24 -8.67 10.35
C VAL A 113 -0.35 -8.09 11.45
N ALA A 114 0.24 -8.93 12.31
CA ALA A 114 1.19 -8.47 13.33
C ALA A 114 2.39 -7.76 12.72
N SER A 115 2.93 -8.29 11.61
CA SER A 115 4.05 -7.68 10.89
C SER A 115 3.67 -6.32 10.28
N VAL A 116 2.46 -6.21 9.69
CA VAL A 116 1.93 -4.94 9.19
C VAL A 116 1.75 -3.92 10.32
N ILE A 117 1.20 -4.31 11.47
CA ILE A 117 1.05 -3.42 12.63
C ILE A 117 2.41 -2.89 13.09
N LYS A 118 3.45 -3.74 13.16
CA LYS A 118 4.81 -3.31 13.50
C LYS A 118 5.33 -2.25 12.53
N ILE A 119 5.14 -2.46 11.23
CA ILE A 119 5.52 -1.46 10.20
C ILE A 119 4.73 -0.17 10.38
N LEU A 120 3.42 -0.24 10.65
CA LEU A 120 2.61 0.96 10.88
C LEU A 120 3.07 1.74 12.12
N LEU A 121 3.49 1.06 13.19
CA LEU A 121 4.00 1.73 14.37
C LEU A 121 5.39 2.32 14.16
N ARG A 122 6.28 1.60 13.46
CA ARG A 122 7.68 1.98 13.31
C ARG A 122 7.92 2.97 12.19
N GLU A 123 7.31 2.76 11.03
CA GLU A 123 7.58 3.55 9.81
C GLU A 123 6.51 4.61 9.56
N TYR A 124 5.24 4.24 9.76
CA TYR A 124 4.12 5.12 9.41
C TYR A 124 3.82 6.17 10.47
N TRP A 125 3.68 5.74 11.71
CA TRP A 125 3.25 6.65 12.74
C TRP A 125 4.20 7.84 12.93
N PRO A 126 5.54 7.66 12.97
CA PRO A 126 6.47 8.78 13.08
C PRO A 126 6.33 9.75 11.92
N ALA A 127 6.22 9.25 10.68
CA ALA A 127 6.02 10.06 9.48
C ALA A 127 4.74 10.92 9.50
N LEU A 128 3.70 10.46 10.20
CA LEU A 128 2.45 11.21 10.32
C LEU A 128 2.41 12.19 11.48
N THR A 129 3.45 12.30 12.31
CA THR A 129 3.46 13.26 13.43
C THR A 129 3.48 14.71 12.93
N GLU A 130 3.18 15.67 13.80
CA GLU A 130 3.21 17.11 13.46
C GLU A 130 4.60 17.61 13.06
N GLN A 131 5.66 16.89 13.46
CA GLN A 131 7.03 17.19 13.07
C GLN A 131 7.23 17.11 11.56
N HIS A 132 6.65 16.07 10.93
CA HIS A 132 6.85 15.79 9.51
C HIS A 132 5.62 16.18 8.68
N MET A 133 4.40 15.92 9.17
CA MET A 133 3.15 16.21 8.47
C MET A 133 2.28 17.20 9.26
N ARG A 134 2.21 18.43 8.76
CA ARG A 134 1.43 19.52 9.35
C ARG A 134 0.02 19.50 8.76
N MET A 135 -0.93 19.05 9.58
CA MET A 135 -2.33 18.97 9.19
C MET A 135 -3.15 20.17 9.71
N ASP A 136 -4.35 20.34 9.19
CA ASP A 136 -5.37 21.18 9.81
C ASP A 136 -5.94 20.53 11.09
N PHE A 137 -6.80 21.27 11.79
CA PHE A 137 -7.34 20.84 13.08
C PHE A 137 -8.19 19.57 12.95
N THR A 138 -9.10 19.53 11.98
CA THR A 138 -10.01 18.38 11.77
C THR A 138 -9.23 17.11 11.45
N SER A 139 -8.26 17.19 10.54
CA SER A 139 -7.47 16.03 10.13
C SER A 139 -6.51 15.57 11.23
N THR A 140 -6.04 16.51 12.06
CA THR A 140 -5.27 16.19 13.28
C THR A 140 -6.10 15.38 14.28
N GLN A 141 -7.38 15.74 14.49
CA GLN A 141 -8.28 14.96 15.34
C GLN A 141 -8.58 13.57 14.77
N GLU A 142 -8.85 13.47 13.47
CA GLU A 142 -9.05 12.17 12.79
C GLU A 142 -7.81 11.28 12.93
N ARG A 143 -6.60 11.83 12.74
CA ARG A 143 -5.32 11.14 12.95
C ARG A 143 -5.17 10.62 14.38
N GLN A 144 -5.54 11.41 15.40
CA GLN A 144 -5.50 10.98 16.80
C GLN A 144 -6.51 9.86 17.10
N ALA A 145 -7.71 9.92 16.53
CA ALA A 145 -8.68 8.84 16.66
C ALA A 145 -8.17 7.53 16.05
N LEU A 146 -7.49 7.59 14.90
CA LEU A 146 -6.82 6.44 14.30
C LEU A 146 -5.70 5.88 15.18
N ARG A 147 -4.93 6.75 15.86
CA ARG A 147 -3.92 6.30 16.81
C ARG A 147 -4.51 5.46 17.93
N PHE A 148 -5.61 5.93 18.51
CA PHE A 148 -6.28 5.22 19.58
C PHE A 148 -6.77 3.83 19.13
N LYS A 149 -7.32 3.75 17.91
CA LYS A 149 -7.71 2.46 17.29
C LYS A 149 -6.51 1.53 17.09
N LEU A 150 -5.38 2.06 16.62
CA LEU A 150 -4.14 1.30 16.46
C LEU A 150 -3.59 0.81 17.81
N ASP A 151 -3.58 1.65 18.84
CA ASP A 151 -3.14 1.26 20.19
C ASP A 151 -4.02 0.15 20.77
N ASN A 152 -5.34 0.19 20.54
CA ASN A 152 -6.25 -0.89 20.93
C ASN A 152 -5.96 -2.19 20.17
N LEU A 153 -5.70 -2.11 18.87
CA LEU A 153 -5.34 -3.26 18.06
C LEU A 153 -4.03 -3.91 18.55
N VAL A 154 -3.05 -3.11 18.98
CA VAL A 154 -1.81 -3.61 19.58
C VAL A 154 -2.07 -4.33 20.90
N ARG A 155 -2.99 -3.82 21.74
CA ARG A 155 -3.40 -4.51 22.97
C ARG A 155 -4.13 -5.83 22.67
N SER A 156 -4.99 -5.84 21.65
CA SER A 156 -5.69 -7.02 21.16
C SER A 156 -4.70 -8.10 20.70
N LEU A 157 -3.69 -7.71 19.92
CA LEU A 157 -2.58 -8.58 19.53
C LEU A 157 -1.82 -9.14 20.75
N LYS A 158 -1.49 -8.28 21.73
CA LYS A 158 -0.79 -8.70 22.94
C LYS A 158 -1.55 -9.78 23.70
N THR A 159 -2.83 -9.55 23.99
CA THR A 159 -3.71 -10.54 24.67
C THR A 159 -3.79 -11.86 23.90
N LEU A 160 -3.88 -11.78 22.56
CA LEU A 160 -3.89 -12.98 21.71
C LEU A 160 -2.56 -13.72 21.81
N THR A 161 -1.42 -13.02 21.73
CA THR A 161 -0.10 -13.65 21.86
C THR A 161 0.09 -14.31 23.21
N GLU A 162 -0.32 -13.67 24.32
CA GLU A 162 -0.29 -14.27 25.66
C GLU A 162 -1.11 -15.57 25.70
N THR A 163 -2.31 -15.56 25.13
CA THR A 163 -3.17 -16.76 25.06
C THR A 163 -2.57 -17.88 24.18
N ILE A 164 -1.87 -17.52 23.09
CA ILE A 164 -1.15 -18.48 22.24
C ILE A 164 -0.01 -19.15 23.02
N GLU A 165 0.76 -18.37 23.76
CA GLU A 165 1.88 -18.88 24.55
C GLU A 165 1.39 -19.76 25.72
N GLU A 166 0.36 -19.33 26.44
CA GLU A 166 -0.27 -20.13 27.49
C GLU A 166 -0.81 -21.47 26.95
N TYR A 167 -1.44 -21.44 25.77
CA TYR A 167 -1.91 -22.65 25.10
C TYR A 167 -0.77 -23.61 24.76
N ALA A 168 0.38 -23.10 24.34
CA ALA A 168 1.54 -23.91 23.98
C ALA A 168 2.15 -24.63 25.19
N THR A 169 2.16 -23.97 26.36
CA THR A 169 2.73 -24.51 27.60
C THR A 169 1.70 -25.25 28.48
N ALA A 170 0.42 -25.32 28.07
CA ALA A 170 -0.62 -25.94 28.88
C ALA A 170 -0.48 -27.47 28.97
N GLU A 171 -0.28 -27.97 30.19
CA GLU A 171 -0.16 -29.40 30.50
C GLU A 171 -1.52 -30.06 30.76
N LYS A 172 -2.45 -29.36 31.40
CA LYS A 172 -3.76 -29.90 31.77
C LYS A 172 -4.70 -29.96 30.56
N PRO A 173 -5.28 -31.13 30.22
CA PRO A 173 -6.13 -31.28 29.03
C PRO A 173 -7.33 -30.33 28.98
N ASP A 174 -8.10 -30.22 30.07
CA ASP A 174 -9.30 -29.38 30.12
C ASP A 174 -8.98 -27.89 29.95
N PHE A 175 -7.90 -27.43 30.60
CA PHE A 175 -7.42 -26.05 30.49
C PHE A 175 -6.92 -25.75 29.07
N ARG A 176 -6.22 -26.71 28.46
CA ARG A 176 -5.75 -26.63 27.08
C ARG A 176 -6.92 -26.54 26.08
N GLU A 177 -8.00 -27.28 26.29
CA GLU A 177 -9.20 -27.18 25.46
C GLU A 177 -9.87 -25.80 25.58
N GLN A 178 -9.96 -25.25 26.79
CA GLN A 178 -10.47 -23.89 27.02
C GLN A 178 -9.61 -22.84 26.30
N LEU A 179 -8.29 -22.91 26.46
CA LEU A 179 -7.34 -22.02 25.79
C LEU A 179 -7.41 -22.13 24.27
N PHE A 180 -7.59 -23.34 23.72
CA PHE A 180 -7.78 -23.53 22.29
C PHE A 180 -9.01 -22.79 21.75
N LYS A 181 -10.15 -22.90 22.46
CA LYS A 181 -11.38 -22.18 22.10
C LYS A 181 -11.18 -20.66 22.21
N MET A 182 -10.52 -20.19 23.27
CA MET A 182 -10.21 -18.77 23.47
C MET A 182 -9.29 -18.23 22.37
N LYS A 183 -8.18 -18.91 22.09
CA LYS A 183 -7.21 -18.58 21.03
C LYS A 183 -7.90 -18.41 19.68
N ASN A 184 -8.73 -19.37 19.28
CA ASN A 184 -9.43 -19.33 17.99
C ASN A 184 -10.45 -18.18 17.92
N LYS A 185 -11.17 -17.91 19.02
CA LYS A 185 -12.11 -16.79 19.09
C LYS A 185 -11.38 -15.46 19.00
N GLN A 186 -10.33 -15.27 19.80
CA GLN A 186 -9.52 -14.06 19.81
C GLN A 186 -8.82 -13.83 18.47
N SER A 187 -8.29 -14.87 17.82
CA SER A 187 -7.66 -14.75 16.50
C SER A 187 -8.63 -14.18 15.47
N ARG A 188 -9.86 -14.72 15.43
CA ARG A 188 -10.91 -14.20 14.52
C ARG A 188 -11.26 -12.75 14.82
N LEU A 189 -11.50 -12.42 16.09
CA LEU A 189 -11.85 -11.06 16.51
C LEU A 189 -10.73 -10.07 16.17
N PHE A 190 -9.49 -10.44 16.45
CA PHE A 190 -8.30 -9.66 16.13
C PHE A 190 -8.19 -9.39 14.63
N LEU A 191 -8.38 -10.41 13.79
CA LEU A 191 -8.29 -10.24 12.34
C LEU A 191 -9.41 -9.32 11.79
N PHE A 192 -10.63 -9.41 12.33
CA PHE A 192 -11.72 -8.49 11.98
C PHE A 192 -11.40 -7.05 12.43
N GLU A 193 -10.98 -6.87 13.68
CA GLU A 193 -10.59 -5.57 14.23
C GLU A 193 -9.45 -4.95 13.40
N ALA A 194 -8.43 -5.73 13.04
CA ALA A 194 -7.33 -5.28 12.19
C ALA A 194 -7.80 -4.80 10.81
N ASN A 195 -8.68 -5.57 10.17
CA ASN A 195 -9.22 -5.19 8.86
C ASN A 195 -10.05 -3.90 8.93
N ASP A 196 -10.81 -3.68 10.00
CA ASP A 196 -11.57 -2.44 10.21
C ASP A 196 -10.62 -1.25 10.41
N VAL A 197 -9.60 -1.39 11.25
CA VAL A 197 -8.56 -0.37 11.45
C VAL A 197 -7.83 -0.05 10.15
N PHE A 198 -7.46 -1.05 9.36
CA PHE A 198 -6.84 -0.83 8.05
C PHE A 198 -7.77 -0.10 7.09
N ARG A 199 -9.05 -0.41 7.06
CA ARG A 199 -10.03 0.31 6.24
C ARG A 199 -10.15 1.77 6.65
N ASP A 200 -10.16 2.04 7.94
CA ASP A 200 -10.17 3.41 8.46
C ASP A 200 -8.91 4.18 8.04
N PHE A 201 -7.73 3.57 8.14
CA PHE A 201 -6.49 4.17 7.63
C PHE A 201 -6.54 4.43 6.13
N LYS A 202 -7.03 3.46 5.34
CA LYS A 202 -7.15 3.62 3.88
C LYS A 202 -8.11 4.76 3.52
N ALA A 203 -9.25 4.87 4.23
CA ALA A 203 -10.22 5.93 4.00
C ALA A 203 -9.62 7.31 4.32
N PHE A 204 -8.94 7.43 5.46
CA PHE A 204 -8.26 8.66 5.87
C PHE A 204 -7.17 9.08 4.87
N LEU A 205 -6.27 8.16 4.52
CA LEU A 205 -5.21 8.42 3.55
C LEU A 205 -5.77 8.75 2.16
N GLY A 206 -6.79 8.01 1.71
CA GLY A 206 -7.44 8.24 0.41
C GLY A 206 -8.09 9.61 0.31
N LYS A 207 -8.77 10.06 1.36
CA LYS A 207 -9.33 11.42 1.48
C LYS A 207 -8.25 12.48 1.29
N HIS A 208 -7.11 12.36 1.99
CA HIS A 208 -6.02 13.32 1.88
C HIS A 208 -5.29 13.28 0.54
N ILE A 209 -5.17 12.10 -0.07
CA ILE A 209 -4.66 11.95 -1.44
C ILE A 209 -5.52 12.75 -2.41
N GLU A 210 -6.85 12.56 -2.39
CA GLU A 210 -7.77 13.28 -3.26
C GLU A 210 -7.72 14.79 -3.03
N GLU A 211 -7.64 15.23 -1.78
CA GLU A 211 -7.57 16.64 -1.43
C GLU A 211 -6.28 17.30 -1.94
N MET A 212 -5.13 16.65 -1.74
CA MET A 212 -3.84 17.13 -2.26
C MET A 212 -3.79 17.18 -3.79
N GLN A 213 -4.54 16.33 -4.50
CA GLN A 213 -4.68 16.37 -5.96
C GLN A 213 -5.54 17.55 -6.42
N ARG A 214 -6.53 17.95 -5.62
CA ARG A 214 -7.42 19.09 -5.91
C ARG A 214 -6.85 20.43 -5.42
N GLY A 215 -5.65 20.44 -4.83
CA GLY A 215 -5.04 21.64 -4.27
C GLY A 215 -5.68 22.11 -2.95
N GLY A 216 -6.27 21.19 -2.18
CA GLY A 216 -6.80 21.49 -0.85
C GLY A 216 -5.71 21.73 0.19
N SER A 217 -6.12 22.11 1.40
CA SER A 217 -5.23 22.68 2.43
C SER A 217 -5.16 21.88 3.74
N ALA A 218 -5.80 20.70 3.83
CA ALA A 218 -5.73 19.87 5.03
C ALA A 218 -4.30 19.43 5.38
N ILE A 219 -3.44 19.20 4.40
CA ILE A 219 -1.99 19.02 4.61
C ILE A 219 -1.29 20.27 4.11
N LYS A 220 -0.63 20.98 5.02
CA LYS A 220 -0.03 22.29 4.74
C LYS A 220 1.32 22.22 4.06
N ASN A 221 2.00 21.07 4.18
CA ASN A 221 3.37 20.88 3.70
C ASN A 221 3.53 19.59 2.87
N PRO A 222 2.72 19.38 1.81
CA PRO A 222 2.72 18.13 1.05
C PRO A 222 4.04 17.84 0.35
N ASP A 223 4.82 18.88 0.02
CA ASP A 223 6.06 18.76 -0.75
C ASP A 223 7.32 18.88 0.15
N ASP A 224 7.14 19.08 1.47
CA ASP A 224 8.24 19.01 2.44
C ASP A 224 8.78 17.57 2.50
N ARG A 225 10.09 17.44 2.67
CA ARG A 225 10.76 16.14 2.82
C ARG A 225 10.81 15.69 4.27
N ILE A 226 10.52 14.42 4.49
CA ILE A 226 10.66 13.75 5.78
C ILE A 226 12.14 13.50 6.06
N ARG A 227 12.57 13.82 7.28
CA ARG A 227 13.92 13.57 7.79
C ARG A 227 13.84 13.09 9.22
N PHE A 228 14.05 11.80 9.43
CA PHE A 228 13.97 11.20 10.76
C PHE A 228 15.22 11.54 11.58
N ASP A 229 15.03 11.87 12.86
CA ASP A 229 16.15 11.99 13.78
C ASP A 229 16.52 10.62 14.34
N ARG A 230 17.65 10.07 13.91
CA ARG A 230 18.12 8.74 14.32
C ARG A 230 18.37 8.58 15.83
N ASN A 231 18.42 9.67 16.59
CA ASN A 231 18.53 9.59 18.04
C ASN A 231 17.20 9.29 18.73
N TYR A 232 16.08 9.51 18.04
CA TYR A 232 14.72 9.41 18.61
C TYR A 232 13.77 8.54 17.78
N GLU A 233 14.06 8.31 16.50
CA GLU A 233 13.22 7.61 15.54
C GLU A 233 14.01 6.47 14.86
N ASP A 234 13.52 5.24 14.99
CA ASP A 234 14.06 4.07 14.28
C ASP A 234 13.52 3.95 12.84
N ALA A 235 12.62 4.84 12.44
CA ALA A 235 12.00 4.88 11.12
C ALA A 235 13.03 5.22 10.03
N SER A 236 12.90 4.58 8.87
CA SER A 236 13.83 4.84 7.76
C SER A 236 13.21 4.70 6.37
N TRP A 237 12.04 4.05 6.25
CA TRP A 237 11.44 3.74 4.94
C TRP A 237 11.11 4.97 4.12
N LEU A 238 10.78 6.07 4.78
CA LEU A 238 10.37 7.31 4.13
C LEU A 238 11.40 8.42 4.22
N GLU A 239 12.63 8.09 4.60
CA GLU A 239 13.70 9.07 4.67
C GLU A 239 13.86 9.75 3.30
N ASN A 240 13.81 11.09 3.27
CA ASN A 240 13.82 11.92 2.07
C ASN A 240 12.60 11.83 1.14
N HIS A 241 11.58 11.03 1.45
CA HIS A 241 10.31 11.10 0.74
C HIS A 241 9.59 12.41 1.07
N THR A 242 8.85 12.95 0.12
CA THR A 242 7.90 14.03 0.40
C THR A 242 6.74 13.51 1.25
N VAL A 243 6.09 14.39 2.00
CA VAL A 243 4.86 14.05 2.76
C VAL A 243 3.81 13.42 1.83
N ARG A 244 3.68 13.94 0.61
CA ARG A 244 2.79 13.39 -0.41
C ARG A 244 3.15 11.94 -0.76
N GLU A 245 4.41 11.65 -1.07
CA GLU A 245 4.89 10.30 -1.39
C GLU A 245 4.67 9.34 -0.23
N ALA A 246 4.96 9.78 1.00
CA ALA A 246 4.72 9.01 2.22
C ALA A 246 3.24 8.60 2.34
N VAL A 247 2.31 9.55 2.20
CA VAL A 247 0.87 9.28 2.27
C VAL A 247 0.44 8.24 1.20
N TYR A 248 0.96 8.35 -0.02
CA TYR A 248 0.70 7.36 -1.08
C TYR A 248 1.26 5.97 -0.75
N GLU A 249 2.48 5.92 -0.21
CA GLU A 249 3.14 4.67 0.13
C GLU A 249 2.37 3.91 1.21
N PHE A 250 1.89 4.61 2.24
CA PHE A 250 1.05 3.99 3.26
C PHE A 250 -0.33 3.61 2.78
N PHE A 251 -0.91 4.41 1.88
CA PHE A 251 -2.17 4.02 1.26
C PHE A 251 -2.04 2.68 0.54
N ASN A 252 -0.95 2.50 -0.19
CA ASN A 252 -0.67 1.25 -0.90
C ASN A 252 -0.36 0.09 0.05
N LEU A 253 0.39 0.34 1.15
CA LEU A 253 0.66 -0.67 2.18
C LEU A 253 -0.64 -1.20 2.80
N VAL A 254 -1.52 -0.28 3.20
CA VAL A 254 -2.79 -0.61 3.85
C VAL A 254 -3.75 -1.26 2.87
N ASP A 255 -3.82 -0.77 1.62
CA ASP A 255 -4.62 -1.41 0.56
C ASP A 255 -4.15 -2.83 0.26
N PHE A 256 -2.83 -3.05 0.20
CA PHE A 256 -2.24 -4.38 0.07
C PHE A 256 -2.62 -5.28 1.26
N ALA A 257 -2.51 -4.78 2.49
CA ALA A 257 -2.85 -5.54 3.69
C ALA A 257 -4.34 -5.97 3.68
N ILE A 258 -5.27 -5.06 3.35
CA ILE A 258 -6.70 -5.36 3.24
C ILE A 258 -6.95 -6.44 2.17
N LYS A 259 -6.32 -6.31 1.00
CA LYS A 259 -6.46 -7.28 -0.10
C LYS A 259 -5.91 -8.65 0.25
N LYS A 260 -4.81 -8.72 0.99
CA LYS A 260 -4.19 -9.99 1.41
C LYS A 260 -5.01 -10.70 2.47
N VAL A 261 -5.49 -9.96 3.48
CA VAL A 261 -6.33 -10.51 4.55
C VAL A 261 -7.70 -10.96 4.02
N ASN A 262 -8.22 -10.29 2.98
CA ASN A 262 -9.41 -10.71 2.23
C ASN A 262 -10.64 -11.07 3.09
N LEU A 263 -10.88 -10.32 4.17
CA LEU A 263 -12.03 -10.55 5.03
C LEU A 263 -13.30 -9.86 4.49
N PRO A 264 -14.46 -10.55 4.50
CA PRO A 264 -15.73 -9.95 4.11
C PRO A 264 -16.13 -8.87 5.11
N THR A 265 -16.73 -7.78 4.60
CA THR A 265 -17.31 -6.74 5.45
C THR A 265 -18.52 -7.30 6.20
N LEU A 266 -18.45 -7.34 7.54
CA LEU A 266 -19.62 -7.58 8.36
C LEU A 266 -20.52 -6.34 8.23
N LYS A 267 -21.66 -6.47 7.52
CA LYS A 267 -22.71 -5.44 7.61
C LYS A 267 -23.15 -5.40 9.07
N GLN A 268 -22.96 -4.27 9.74
CA GLN A 268 -23.67 -4.01 10.99
C GLN A 268 -25.16 -4.13 10.67
N GLY A 269 -25.84 -5.06 11.35
CA GLY A 269 -27.28 -5.22 11.24
C GLY A 269 -27.94 -3.87 11.53
N SER A 270 -28.74 -3.41 10.57
CA SER A 270 -29.60 -2.23 10.71
C SER A 270 -30.64 -2.43 11.82
#